data_AF-A0A920NCS5-F1
#
_entry.id   AF-A0A920NCS5-F1
#
_cell.length_a   1.000
_cell.length_b   1.000
_cell.length_c   1.000
_cell.angle_alpha   90.00
_cell.angle_beta   90.00
_cell.angle_gamma   90.00
#
_symmetry.space_group_name_H-M   'P 1'
#
loop_
_entity.id
_entity.type
_entity.pdbx_description
1 polymer ?
#
loop_
_entity_poly.entity_id
_entity_poly.type
_entity_poly.pdbx_seq_one_letter_code
_entity_poly.pdbx_strand_id
1 'polypeptide(L)' 'MMASQQGVIHLPSKAKNSALLSDENKLPFADNSLDRVILLHALEFTNPAHPMLRDIWRVLDGGGKLMVIAPNRRGFGPD' A
#
# COMPACT_ATOMS: atom_id res chain seq x y z
N MET A 1 -9.36 12.39 4.69
CA MET A 1 -8.35 13.43 4.97
C MET A 1 -7.18 12.74 5.67
N MET A 2 -5.91 12.79 5.28
CA MET A 2 -5.10 13.54 4.29
C MET A 2 -3.93 12.63 3.83
N ALA A 3 -3.41 12.83 2.61
CA ALA A 3 -2.05 12.42 2.23
C ALA A 3 -1.51 13.27 1.06
N SER A 4 -2.32 13.51 0.02
CA SER A 4 -1.84 14.19 -1.20
C SER A 4 -1.36 15.63 -0.96
N GLN A 5 -2.06 16.39 -0.11
CA GLN A 5 -1.68 17.78 0.20
C GLN A 5 -0.45 17.89 1.11
N GLN A 6 -0.13 16.84 1.88
CA GLN A 6 1.02 16.83 2.79
C GLN A 6 2.31 16.36 2.10
N GLY A 7 2.21 15.73 0.93
CA GLY A 7 3.38 15.25 0.19
C GLY A 7 4.00 14.00 0.83
N VAL A 8 5.25 13.71 0.46
CA VAL A 8 6.04 12.59 0.98
C VAL A 8 7.38 13.09 1.49
N ILE A 9 7.89 12.50 2.57
CA ILE A 9 9.22 12.79 3.09
C ILE A 9 10.28 11.97 2.37
N HIS A 10 11.47 12.54 2.18
CA HIS A 10 12.61 11.79 1.65
C HIS A 10 13.02 10.68 2.63
N LEU A 11 13.02 9.42 2.16
CA LEU A 11 13.34 8.26 3.00
C LEU A 11 14.21 7.25 2.24
N PRO A 12 15.27 6.70 2.84
CA PRO A 12 15.88 7.12 4.10
C PRO A 12 16.64 8.44 3.92
N SER A 13 16.74 9.25 4.98
CA SER A 13 17.24 10.64 4.92
C SER A 13 18.66 10.83 4.36
N LYS A 14 19.49 9.78 4.34
CA LYS A 14 20.90 9.83 3.92
C LYS A 14 21.25 8.88 2.75
N ALA A 15 20.26 8.37 2.03
CA ALA A 15 20.49 7.55 0.83
C ALA A 15 19.62 8.01 -0.34
N LYS A 16 19.55 7.23 -1.43
CA LYS A 16 18.61 7.51 -2.51
C LYS A 16 17.17 7.44 -1.98
N ASN A 17 16.36 8.43 -2.34
CA ASN A 17 14.96 8.44 -1.97
C ASN A 17 14.25 7.18 -2.45
N SER A 18 13.52 6.56 -1.54
CA SER A 18 12.72 5.35 -1.72
C SER A 18 11.26 5.59 -1.33
N ALA A 19 10.86 6.86 -1.20
CA ALA A 19 9.50 7.26 -0.90
C ALA A 19 8.89 8.05 -2.05
N LEU A 20 7.61 7.79 -2.33
CA LEU A 20 6.84 8.45 -3.38
C LEU A 20 5.41 8.69 -2.90
N LEU A 21 4.72 9.60 -3.57
CA LEU A 21 3.29 9.85 -3.43
C LEU A 21 2.62 9.53 -4.77
N SER A 22 1.63 8.64 -4.77
CA SER A 22 0.87 8.26 -5.96
C SER A 22 -0.59 7.99 -5.62
N ASP A 23 -1.44 7.95 -6.65
CA ASP A 23 -2.77 7.34 -6.57
C ASP A 23 -2.58 5.83 -6.35
N GLU A 24 -3.23 5.28 -5.33
CA GLU A 24 -3.11 3.86 -4.95
C GLU A 24 -3.65 2.89 -6.02
N ASN A 25 -4.45 3.38 -6.97
CA ASN A 25 -4.98 2.60 -8.09
C ASN A 25 -4.12 2.73 -9.36
N LYS A 26 -3.02 3.50 -9.29
CA LYS A 26 -2.11 3.80 -10.39
C LYS A 26 -0.66 3.89 -9.88
N LEU A 27 -0.23 2.82 -9.22
CA LEU A 27 1.11 2.65 -8.71
C LEU A 27 2.13 2.83 -9.85
N PRO A 28 3.16 3.68 -9.67
CA PRO A 28 4.13 4.03 -10.70
C PRO A 28 5.23 2.95 -10.86
N PHE A 29 4.82 1.68 -10.82
CA PHE A 29 5.70 0.53 -10.99
C PHE A 29 5.26 -0.28 -12.21
N ALA A 30 6.23 -0.93 -12.85
CA ALA A 30 5.97 -1.83 -13.97
C ALA A 30 5.26 -3.10 -13.51
N ASP A 31 4.66 -3.82 -14.45
CA ASP A 31 4.03 -5.10 -14.18
C ASP A 31 5.10 -6.12 -13.75
N ASN A 32 4.76 -7.00 -12.81
CA ASN A 32 5.66 -8.03 -12.28
C ASN A 32 7.05 -7.50 -11.83
N SER A 33 7.09 -6.33 -11.21
CA SER A 33 8.35 -5.66 -10.82
C SER A 33 8.65 -5.74 -9.33
N LEU A 34 7.72 -6.21 -8.51
CA LEU A 34 7.86 -6.29 -7.05
C LEU A 34 7.71 -7.72 -6.54
N ASP A 35 8.67 -8.17 -5.73
CA ASP A 35 8.57 -9.48 -5.05
C ASP A 35 7.62 -9.44 -3.85
N ARG A 36 7.48 -8.28 -3.21
CA ARG A 36 6.75 -8.12 -1.94
C ARG A 36 6.10 -6.75 -1.83
N VAL A 37 4.88 -6.73 -1.33
CA VAL A 37 4.15 -5.52 -0.94
C VAL A 37 3.65 -5.67 0.49
N ILE A 38 3.87 -4.65 1.31
CA ILE A 38 3.29 -4.54 2.65
C ILE A 38 2.30 -3.39 2.64
N LEU A 39 1.03 -3.70 2.87
CA LEU A 39 -0.02 -2.70 3.11
C LEU A 39 -0.21 -2.51 4.60
N LEU A 40 0.18 -1.35 5.10
CA LEU A 40 -0.03 -0.96 6.48
C LEU A 40 -1.21 -0.01 6.56
N HIS A 41 -2.29 -0.41 7.23
CA HIS A 41 -3.50 0.38 7.48
C HIS A 41 -4.24 0.89 6.23
N ALA A 42 -3.86 0.47 5.02
CA ALA A 42 -4.43 1.03 3.78
C ALA A 42 -5.91 0.64 3.58
N LEU A 43 -6.28 -0.60 3.90
CA LEU A 43 -7.62 -1.13 3.62
C LEU A 43 -8.73 -0.41 4.39
N GLU A 44 -8.42 0.23 5.53
CA GLU A 44 -9.43 0.95 6.31
C GLU A 44 -9.86 2.27 5.68
N PHE A 45 -9.04 2.81 4.78
CA PHE A 45 -9.22 4.14 4.18
C PHE A 45 -9.54 4.08 2.68
N THR A 46 -9.44 2.91 2.05
CA THR A 46 -9.74 2.73 0.62
C THR A 46 -11.08 2.01 0.43
N ASN A 47 -12.05 2.69 -0.19
CA ASN A 47 -13.35 2.11 -0.55
C ASN A 47 -13.80 2.62 -1.94
N PRO A 48 -13.96 1.73 -2.94
CA PRO A 48 -13.75 0.28 -2.90
C PRO A 48 -12.25 -0.08 -2.89
N ALA A 49 -11.84 -1.12 -2.14
CA ALA A 49 -10.45 -1.56 -2.08
C ALA A 49 -9.98 -2.37 -3.30
N HIS A 50 -10.93 -2.91 -4.08
CA HIS A 50 -10.64 -3.81 -5.20
C HIS A 50 -9.75 -3.20 -6.30
N PRO A 51 -9.92 -1.94 -6.75
CA PRO A 51 -9.03 -1.35 -7.75
C PRO A 51 -7.57 -1.24 -7.28
N MET A 52 -7.33 -0.81 -6.04
CA MET A 52 -5.99 -0.79 -5.44
C MET A 52 -5.40 -2.20 -5.37
N LEU A 53 -6.16 -3.20 -4.90
CA LEU A 53 -5.68 -4.59 -4.85
C LEU A 53 -5.36 -5.16 -6.23
N ARG A 54 -6.11 -4.76 -7.26
CA ARG A 54 -5.83 -5.14 -8.65
C ARG A 54 -4.53 -4.52 -9.15
N ASP A 55 -4.28 -3.27 -8.81
CA ASP A 55 -3.05 -2.59 -9.22
C ASP A 55 -1.82 -3.14 -8.47
N ILE A 56 -1.99 -3.51 -7.19
CA ILE A 56 -0.98 -4.26 -6.42
C ILE A 56 -0.69 -5.62 -7.04
N TRP A 57 -1.74 -6.36 -7.43
CA TRP A 57 -1.58 -7.62 -8.14
C TRP A 57 -0.81 -7.46 -9.45
N ARG A 58 -1.09 -6.39 -10.21
CA ARG A 58 -0.38 -6.09 -11.47
C ARG A 58 1.12 -5.92 -11.27
N VAL A 59 1.53 -5.20 -10.21
CA VAL A 59 2.95 -4.90 -9.97
C VAL A 59 3.71 -6.03 -9.27
N LEU A 60 3.02 -6.95 -8.60
CA LEU A 60 3.63 -8.14 -8.00
C LEU A 60 4.07 -9.12 -9.08
N ASP A 61 5.26 -9.70 -8.92
CA ASP A 61 5.69 -10.86 -9.71
C ASP A 61 4.78 -12.08 -9.47
N GLY A 62 4.80 -13.08 -10.36
CA GLY A 62 3.98 -14.29 -10.27
C GLY A 62 4.16 -15.10 -8.98
N GLY A 63 5.32 -15.01 -8.33
CA GLY A 63 5.58 -15.58 -7.00
C GLY A 63 5.49 -14.58 -5.84
N GLY A 64 5.13 -13.33 -6.14
CA GLY A 64 5.14 -12.21 -5.23
C GLY A 64 4.15 -12.34 -4.08
N LYS A 65 4.43 -11.67 -2.96
CA LYS A 65 3.61 -11.77 -1.74
C LYS A 65 3.07 -10.42 -1.29
N LEU A 66 1.77 -10.40 -1.03
CA LEU A 66 1.11 -9.29 -0.33
C LEU A 66 0.96 -9.64 1.15
N MET A 67 1.45 -8.76 2.03
CA MET A 67 1.15 -8.78 3.47
C MET A 67 0.27 -7.58 3.80
N VAL A 68 -0.81 -7.82 4.53
CA VAL A 68 -1.73 -6.76 4.97
C VAL A 68 -1.72 -6.70 6.49
N ILE A 69 -1.50 -5.50 7.01
CA ILE A 69 -1.60 -5.19 8.43
C ILE A 69 -2.75 -4.21 8.57
N ALA A 70 -3.86 -4.69 9.14
CA ALA A 70 -5.09 -3.93 9.32
C ALA A 70 -5.61 -4.09 10.76
N PRO A 71 -6.34 -3.11 11.31
CA PRO A 71 -7.02 -3.21 12.59
C PRO A 71 -8.07 -4.32 12.55
N ASN A 72 -8.10 -5.13 13.60
CA ASN A 72 -9.22 -6.03 13.83
C ASN A 72 -10.40 -5.23 14.40
N ARG A 73 -11.44 -5.02 13.60
CA ARG A 73 -12.66 -4.28 14.01
C ARG A 73 -13.65 -5.13 14.83
N ARG A 74 -13.40 -6.44 14.98
CA ARG A 74 -14.07 -7.22 16.02
C ARG A 74 -13.42 -6.78 17.33
N GLY A 75 -14.06 -5.86 18.05
CA GLY A 75 -13.59 -5.47 19.37
C GLY A 75 -13.42 -6.71 20.25
N PHE A 76 -12.50 -6.68 21.21
CA PHE A 76 -12.43 -7.65 22.28
C PHE A 76 -13.67 -7.49 23.20
N GLY A 77 -14.85 -7.84 22.71
CA GLY A 77 -16.04 -8.01 23.54
C GLY A 77 -16.06 -9.44 24.10
N PRO A 78 -16.61 -9.67 25.30
CA PRO A 78 -16.83 -11.03 25.77
C PRO A 78 -17.81 -11.70 24.79
N ASP A 79 -17.45 -12.89 24.31
CA ASP A 79 -18.38 -13.82 23.64
C ASP A 79 -19.56 -14.17 24.56
#